data_AF-A0A8C1R0L8-F1
#
_entry.id   AF-A0A8C1R0L8-F1
#
_cell.length_a   1.000
_cell.length_b   1.000
_cell.length_c   1.000
_cell.angle_alpha   90.00
_cell.angle_beta   90.00
_cell.angle_gamma   90.00
#
_symmetry.space_group_name_H-M   'P 1'
#
loop_
_entity.id
_entity.type
_entity.pdbx_description
1 polymer ?
#
loop_
_entity_poly.entity_id
_entity_poly.type
_entity_poly.pdbx_seq_one_letter_code
_entity_poly.pdbx_strand_id
1 'polypeptide(L)'
;MFGFQLSNIIPGFPRHIHYFVDPPYELFASQESENGQLITGVQQEAERHNQAFMALEGRLLDKERKTKHEKPGHWFGTSTPIIGRGVMLAVKEGRVVTGVSSMASDDSRKVALVLNNAIYLDGTHYTQDGHDCHFFVKIGSADSDLLALGLTNGRKALESGINVTVSGRSRRGVTVEFRVPALSLSVRYGLASDVLDEERARLLELARQRALLGAWVREQQRAQDNKEGSRLWTEGEKQQLLSTGK
;
A
#
# COMPACT_ATOMS: atom_id res chain seq x y z
N MET A 1 33.17 18.16 22.64
CA MET A 1 34.26 18.04 23.64
C MET A 1 35.27 19.20 23.57
N PHE A 2 35.58 19.78 22.41
CA PHE A 2 36.56 20.89 22.29
C PHE A 2 36.04 22.13 21.53
N GLY A 3 34.73 22.24 21.29
CA GLY A 3 34.12 23.40 20.62
C GLY A 3 34.33 23.50 19.09
N PHE A 4 35.16 22.66 18.48
CA PHE A 4 35.36 22.66 17.03
C PHE A 4 34.07 22.30 16.25
N GLN A 5 33.76 23.09 15.23
CA GLN A 5 32.66 22.87 14.31
C GLN A 5 33.20 22.74 12.88
N LEU A 6 33.58 21.51 12.48
CA LEU A 6 34.16 21.25 11.16
C LEU A 6 33.21 21.62 10.01
N SER A 7 31.89 21.54 10.23
CA SER A 7 30.87 21.97 9.27
C SER A 7 30.92 23.46 8.90
N ASN A 8 31.61 24.30 9.68
CA ASN A 8 31.80 25.71 9.36
C ASN A 8 33.11 25.98 8.59
N ILE A 9 34.02 25.00 8.59
CA ILE A 9 35.37 25.13 8.02
C ILE A 9 35.46 24.35 6.70
N ILE A 10 34.86 23.17 6.65
CA ILE A 10 34.87 22.26 5.51
C ILE A 10 33.44 22.23 4.91
N PRO A 11 33.23 22.79 3.71
CA PRO A 11 31.94 22.73 3.04
C PRO A 11 31.45 21.29 2.85
N GLY A 12 30.17 21.05 3.13
CA GLY A 12 29.56 19.72 3.02
C GLY A 12 29.84 18.77 4.20
N PHE A 13 30.72 19.15 5.15
CA PHE A 13 30.97 18.30 6.32
C PHE A 13 29.72 18.20 7.21
N PRO A 14 29.31 16.98 7.63
CA PRO A 14 28.07 16.78 8.36
C PRO A 14 27.97 17.64 9.63
N ARG A 15 26.82 18.31 9.82
CA ARG A 15 26.52 19.04 11.05
C ARG A 15 26.07 18.07 12.13
N HIS A 16 26.76 18.04 13.26
CA HIS A 16 26.31 17.31 14.44
C HIS A 16 25.21 18.08 15.18
N ILE A 17 23.98 17.94 14.71
CA ILE A 17 22.80 18.49 15.37
C ILE A 17 22.34 17.48 16.42
N HIS A 18 22.22 17.94 17.67
CA HIS A 18 21.65 17.13 18.75
C HIS A 18 20.21 17.58 18.96
N TYR A 19 19.29 16.70 18.61
CA TYR A 19 17.88 16.89 18.94
C TYR A 19 17.59 16.18 20.26
N PHE A 20 16.85 16.84 21.15
CA PHE A 20 16.33 16.19 22.36
C PHE A 20 15.19 15.22 22.01
N VAL A 21 14.41 15.55 20.96
CA VAL A 21 13.38 14.70 20.35
C VAL A 21 13.62 14.71 18.84
N ASP A 22 13.65 13.54 18.23
CA ASP A 22 13.87 13.41 16.78
C ASP A 22 12.80 14.18 16.00
N PRO A 23 13.20 15.05 15.05
CA PRO A 23 12.25 15.80 14.25
C PRO A 23 11.42 14.90 13.32
N PRO A 24 10.25 15.39 12.87
CA PRO A 24 9.42 14.65 11.93
C PRO A 24 10.14 14.46 10.58
N TYR A 25 9.74 13.42 9.85
CA TYR A 25 10.30 13.07 8.54
C TYR A 25 10.33 14.27 7.57
N GLU A 26 9.25 15.05 7.52
CA GLU A 26 9.12 16.19 6.60
C GLU A 26 10.21 17.26 6.83
N LEU A 27 10.55 17.51 8.10
CA LEU A 27 11.59 18.46 8.47
C LEU A 27 12.97 17.93 8.04
N PHE A 28 13.26 16.67 8.33
CA PHE A 28 14.52 16.04 7.90
C PHE A 28 14.66 16.01 6.38
N ALA A 29 13.63 15.54 5.66
CA ALA A 29 13.65 15.41 4.21
C ALA A 29 13.82 16.77 3.52
N SER A 30 13.25 17.85 4.06
CA SER A 30 13.46 19.20 3.51
C SER A 30 14.91 19.66 3.56
N GLN A 31 15.62 19.38 4.67
CA GLN A 31 17.02 19.73 4.82
C GLN A 31 17.94 18.88 3.93
N GLU A 32 17.63 17.58 3.77
CA GLU A 32 18.41 16.68 2.93
C GLU A 32 18.11 16.84 1.43
N SER A 33 16.98 17.44 1.05
CA SER A 33 16.60 17.63 -0.35
C SER A 33 17.57 18.53 -1.13
N GLU A 34 18.37 19.33 -0.43
CA GLU A 34 19.44 20.15 -1.01
C GLU A 34 20.69 19.33 -1.37
N ASN A 35 20.80 18.09 -0.89
CA ASN A 35 21.90 17.19 -1.22
C ASN A 35 21.76 16.62 -2.65
N GLY A 36 22.90 16.24 -3.25
CA GLY A 36 22.92 15.62 -4.57
C GLY A 36 22.14 14.29 -4.60
N GLN A 37 21.35 14.09 -5.65
CA GLN A 37 20.66 12.82 -5.89
C GLN A 37 21.67 11.69 -6.21
N LEU A 38 21.35 10.45 -5.84
CA LEU A 38 22.22 9.27 -6.03
C LEU A 38 21.63 8.23 -7.01
N ILE A 39 20.96 8.72 -8.06
CA ILE A 39 20.22 7.86 -9.01
C ILE A 39 21.17 7.26 -10.07
N THR A 40 22.17 8.04 -10.52
CA THR A 40 23.10 7.66 -11.60
C THR A 40 24.46 7.22 -11.07
N GLY A 41 25.22 6.47 -11.87
CA GLY A 41 26.56 6.03 -11.49
C GLY A 41 27.55 7.17 -11.26
N VAL A 42 27.48 8.24 -12.07
CA VAL A 42 28.35 9.41 -11.90
C VAL A 42 28.05 10.16 -10.60
N GLN A 43 26.78 10.25 -10.19
CA GLN A 43 26.39 10.84 -8.92
C GLN A 43 26.94 10.02 -7.73
N GLN A 44 26.84 8.70 -7.81
CA GLN A 44 27.39 7.81 -6.77
C GLN A 44 28.92 7.87 -6.70
N GLU A 45 29.60 8.06 -7.83
CA GLU A 45 31.06 8.25 -7.85
C GLU A 45 31.47 9.57 -7.21
N ALA A 46 30.78 10.66 -7.54
CA ALA A 46 31.01 11.96 -6.92
C ALA A 46 30.80 11.89 -5.40
N GLU A 47 29.75 11.22 -4.95
CA GLU A 47 29.48 11.01 -3.53
C GLU A 47 30.57 10.17 -2.85
N ARG A 48 31.09 9.13 -3.51
CA ARG A 48 32.22 8.36 -2.98
C ARG A 48 33.46 9.22 -2.78
N HIS A 49 33.78 10.09 -3.72
CA HIS A 49 34.89 11.04 -3.59
C HIS A 49 34.66 12.03 -2.45
N ASN A 50 33.44 12.57 -2.31
CA ASN A 50 33.07 13.45 -1.20
C ASN A 50 33.26 12.76 0.16
N GLN A 51 32.74 11.54 0.31
CA GLN A 51 32.86 10.75 1.53
C GLN A 51 34.32 10.41 1.86
N ALA A 52 35.11 10.01 0.86
CA ALA A 52 36.53 9.71 1.04
C ALA A 52 37.34 10.95 1.44
N PHE A 53 37.01 12.12 0.89
CA PHE A 53 37.65 13.39 1.26
C PHE A 53 37.33 13.82 2.70
N MET A 54 36.12 13.53 3.20
CA MET A 54 35.69 13.88 4.56
C MET A 54 36.11 12.87 5.64
N ALA A 55 36.72 11.74 5.28
CA ALA A 55 37.13 10.72 6.23
C ALA A 55 38.30 11.19 7.12
N LEU A 56 38.10 11.21 8.45
CA LEU A 56 39.12 11.66 9.41
C LEU A 56 39.99 10.52 9.93
N GLU A 57 39.42 9.34 10.15
CA GLU A 57 40.13 8.18 10.70
C GLU A 57 40.58 7.24 9.57
N GLY A 58 41.82 6.75 9.64
CA GLY A 58 42.33 5.76 8.68
C GLY A 58 41.66 4.38 8.81
N ARG A 59 40.97 4.11 9.92
CA ARG A 59 40.19 2.89 10.14
C ARG A 59 39.07 3.14 11.15
N LEU A 60 37.82 3.01 10.70
CA LEU A 60 36.65 3.01 11.57
C LEU A 60 36.47 1.62 12.20
N LEU A 61 36.17 1.59 13.51
CA LEU A 61 35.78 0.37 14.21
C LEU A 61 34.28 0.15 14.02
N ASP A 62 33.90 -1.06 13.62
CA ASP A 62 32.50 -1.46 13.60
C ASP A 62 31.98 -1.56 15.04
N LYS A 63 31.00 -0.72 15.38
CA LYS A 63 30.39 -0.67 16.71
C LYS A 63 29.19 -1.60 16.83
N GLU A 64 28.75 -2.21 15.72
CA GLU A 64 27.60 -3.11 15.72
C GLU A 64 27.98 -4.51 16.22
N ARG A 65 27.15 -5.08 17.09
CA ARG A 65 27.38 -6.42 17.67
C ARG A 65 26.86 -7.56 16.78
N LYS A 66 25.97 -7.27 15.83
CA LYS A 66 25.33 -8.25 14.94
C LYS A 66 24.95 -7.57 13.64
N THR A 67 25.32 -8.18 12.52
CA THR A 67 24.85 -7.79 11.20
C THR A 67 23.42 -8.28 11.00
N LYS A 68 22.48 -7.34 10.78
CA LYS A 68 21.11 -7.65 10.39
C LYS A 68 21.01 -7.49 8.88
N HIS A 69 20.48 -8.50 8.18
CA HIS A 69 20.14 -8.34 6.77
C HIS A 69 18.86 -7.51 6.66
N GLU A 70 19.03 -6.19 6.58
CA GLU A 70 17.93 -5.27 6.39
C GLU A 70 17.51 -5.25 4.92
N LYS A 71 16.20 -5.41 4.69
CA LYS A 71 15.58 -5.18 3.39
C LYS A 71 14.79 -3.87 3.49
N PRO A 72 14.98 -2.92 2.55
CA PRO A 72 14.24 -1.67 2.55
C PRO A 72 12.73 -1.92 2.67
N GLY A 73 12.07 -1.18 3.57
CA GLY A 73 10.64 -1.28 3.84
C GLY A 73 10.16 -2.55 4.56
N HIS A 74 11.04 -3.48 4.92
CA HIS A 74 10.66 -4.73 5.60
C HIS A 74 11.08 -4.71 7.07
N TRP A 75 10.19 -4.21 7.92
CA TRP A 75 10.47 -4.08 9.36
C TRP A 75 10.14 -5.33 10.18
N PHE A 76 9.21 -6.16 9.69
CA PHE A 76 8.68 -7.33 10.40
C PHE A 76 8.76 -8.61 9.55
N GLY A 77 8.37 -9.74 10.15
CA GLY A 77 8.25 -11.00 9.44
C GLY A 77 7.25 -10.91 8.27
N THR A 78 7.59 -11.52 7.14
CA THR A 78 6.76 -11.50 5.93
C THR A 78 5.70 -12.59 5.97
N SER A 79 4.47 -12.25 5.59
CA SER A 79 3.39 -13.21 5.35
C SER A 79 3.49 -13.84 3.95
N THR A 80 2.71 -14.89 3.71
CA THR A 80 2.60 -15.50 2.38
C THR A 80 2.06 -14.49 1.37
N PRO A 81 2.81 -14.15 0.30
CA PRO A 81 2.36 -13.19 -0.68
C PRO A 81 1.32 -13.81 -1.62
N ILE A 82 0.33 -13.03 -2.06
CA ILE A 82 -0.60 -13.44 -3.12
C ILE A 82 0.15 -13.62 -4.45
N ILE A 83 1.09 -12.71 -4.74
CA ILE A 83 2.02 -12.84 -5.86
C ILE A 83 3.14 -13.79 -5.45
N GLY A 84 2.97 -15.07 -5.76
CA GLY A 84 3.88 -16.12 -5.34
C GLY A 84 5.26 -16.06 -6.02
N ARG A 85 6.21 -16.83 -5.45
CA ARG A 85 7.57 -16.96 -6.00
C ARG A 85 7.52 -17.43 -7.45
N GLY A 86 8.33 -16.81 -8.30
CA GLY A 86 8.41 -17.15 -9.73
C GLY A 86 7.34 -16.49 -10.59
N VAL A 87 6.49 -15.63 -10.03
CA VAL A 87 5.58 -14.76 -10.78
C VAL A 87 6.17 -13.36 -10.88
N MET A 88 6.18 -12.82 -12.10
CA MET A 88 6.39 -11.41 -12.39
C MET A 88 5.02 -10.75 -12.49
N LEU A 89 4.87 -9.60 -11.84
CA LEU A 89 3.70 -8.74 -11.94
C LEU A 89 4.20 -7.33 -12.28
N ALA A 90 3.65 -6.73 -13.34
CA ALA A 90 3.91 -5.34 -13.69
C ALA A 90 2.59 -4.63 -13.94
N VAL A 91 2.48 -3.38 -13.49
CA VAL A 91 1.37 -2.48 -13.83
C VAL A 91 1.95 -1.37 -14.68
N LYS A 92 1.59 -1.33 -15.97
CA LYS A 92 2.03 -0.30 -16.91
C LYS A 92 0.80 0.38 -17.50
N GLU A 93 0.72 1.70 -17.35
CA GLU A 93 -0.41 2.50 -17.85
C GLU A 93 -1.76 1.94 -17.34
N GLY A 94 -1.78 1.51 -16.07
CA GLY A 94 -2.95 0.88 -15.44
C GLY A 94 -3.20 -0.57 -15.84
N ARG A 95 -2.56 -1.12 -16.88
CA ARG A 95 -2.73 -2.52 -17.29
C ARG A 95 -1.76 -3.45 -16.57
N VAL A 96 -2.29 -4.55 -16.07
CA VAL A 96 -1.53 -5.63 -15.43
C VAL A 96 -0.97 -6.57 -16.49
N VAL A 97 0.32 -6.83 -16.42
CA VAL A 97 1.03 -7.85 -17.19
C VAL A 97 1.68 -8.81 -16.21
N THR A 98 1.43 -10.11 -16.38
CA THR A 98 2.05 -11.15 -15.56
C THR A 98 2.94 -12.05 -16.38
N GLY A 99 4.09 -12.43 -15.83
CA GLY A 99 4.94 -13.49 -16.37
C GLY A 99 5.11 -14.60 -15.34
N VAL A 100 5.34 -15.83 -15.80
CA VAL A 100 5.50 -16.96 -14.88
C VAL A 100 6.73 -17.78 -15.26
N SER A 101 7.61 -18.03 -14.30
CA SER A 101 8.81 -18.85 -14.46
C SER A 101 8.51 -20.34 -14.21
N SER A 102 9.48 -21.21 -14.49
CA SER A 102 9.39 -22.65 -14.18
C SER A 102 9.26 -22.96 -12.69
N MET A 103 9.70 -22.05 -11.81
CA MET A 103 9.68 -22.24 -10.36
C MET A 103 8.32 -21.93 -9.71
N ALA A 104 7.38 -21.33 -10.45
CA ALA A 104 6.09 -20.96 -9.90
C ALA A 104 5.21 -22.17 -9.64
N SER A 105 4.57 -22.19 -8.47
CA SER A 105 3.56 -23.18 -8.12
C SER A 105 2.31 -23.04 -8.97
N ASP A 106 1.49 -24.09 -9.01
CA ASP A 106 0.21 -24.09 -9.75
C ASP A 106 -0.76 -23.03 -9.21
N ASP A 107 -0.79 -22.81 -7.90
CA ASP A 107 -1.56 -21.73 -7.30
C ASP A 107 -1.09 -20.35 -7.76
N SER A 108 0.23 -20.14 -7.79
CA SER A 108 0.81 -18.87 -8.24
C SER A 108 0.53 -18.63 -9.72
N ARG A 109 0.55 -19.69 -10.55
CA ARG A 109 0.15 -19.66 -11.97
C ARG A 109 -1.31 -19.25 -12.13
N LYS A 110 -2.21 -19.80 -11.32
CA LYS A 110 -3.64 -19.45 -11.35
C LYS A 110 -3.88 -17.98 -10.97
N VAL A 111 -3.23 -17.48 -9.93
CA VAL A 111 -3.31 -16.07 -9.53
C VAL A 111 -2.81 -15.17 -10.66
N ALA A 112 -1.65 -15.48 -11.24
CA ALA A 112 -1.09 -14.74 -12.36
C ALA A 112 -2.04 -14.70 -13.56
N LEU A 113 -2.60 -15.85 -13.95
CA LEU A 113 -3.54 -15.95 -15.07
C LEU A 113 -4.75 -15.02 -14.91
N VAL A 114 -5.35 -15.01 -13.71
CA VAL A 114 -6.52 -14.19 -13.39
C VAL A 114 -6.18 -12.70 -13.44
N LEU A 115 -5.04 -12.30 -12.85
CA LEU A 115 -4.60 -10.91 -12.83
C LEU A 115 -4.11 -10.41 -14.21
N ASN A 116 -3.63 -11.30 -15.08
CA ASN A 116 -3.10 -10.92 -16.38
C ASN A 116 -4.15 -10.19 -17.22
N ASN A 117 -3.73 -9.10 -17.89
CA ASN A 117 -4.57 -8.21 -18.69
C ASN A 117 -5.69 -7.50 -17.94
N ALA A 118 -5.78 -7.63 -16.61
CA ALA A 118 -6.66 -6.79 -15.82
C ALA A 118 -6.16 -5.33 -15.82
N ILE A 119 -7.05 -4.40 -15.50
CA ILE A 119 -6.77 -2.97 -15.38
C ILE A 119 -6.85 -2.62 -13.90
N TYR A 120 -5.73 -2.20 -13.32
CA TYR A 120 -5.66 -1.71 -11.95
C TYR A 120 -6.34 -0.35 -11.83
N LEU A 121 -7.24 -0.24 -10.86
CA LEU A 121 -7.91 1.02 -10.56
C LEU A 121 -7.02 1.87 -9.65
N ASP A 122 -6.15 2.65 -10.29
CA ASP A 122 -5.26 3.56 -9.58
C ASP A 122 -6.03 4.63 -8.79
N GLY A 123 -5.50 4.99 -7.63
CA GLY A 123 -6.12 5.93 -6.68
C GLY A 123 -7.34 5.41 -5.90
N THR A 124 -7.80 4.18 -6.13
CA THR A 124 -8.97 3.60 -5.44
C THR A 124 -8.64 2.37 -4.60
N HIS A 125 -7.54 2.39 -3.83
CA HIS A 125 -7.24 1.37 -2.83
C HIS A 125 -7.62 1.88 -1.44
N TYR A 126 -8.04 0.98 -0.54
CA TYR A 126 -8.50 1.34 0.79
C TYR A 126 -8.20 0.25 1.80
N THR A 127 -7.94 0.62 3.04
CA THR A 127 -7.97 -0.33 4.16
C THR A 127 -9.41 -0.56 4.60
N GLN A 128 -9.92 -1.79 4.45
CA GLN A 128 -11.30 -2.18 4.81
C GLN A 128 -11.26 -3.43 5.70
N ASP A 129 -11.89 -3.35 6.87
CA ASP A 129 -11.93 -4.45 7.86
C ASP A 129 -10.54 -5.02 8.20
N GLY A 130 -9.51 -4.17 8.22
CA GLY A 130 -8.12 -4.56 8.49
C GLY A 130 -7.37 -5.15 7.28
N HIS A 131 -8.00 -5.21 6.11
CA HIS A 131 -7.38 -5.66 4.87
C HIS A 131 -6.99 -4.48 3.97
N ASP A 132 -5.80 -4.52 3.41
CA ASP A 132 -5.42 -3.64 2.30
C ASP A 132 -6.09 -4.14 1.01
N CYS A 133 -7.05 -3.38 0.49
CA CYS A 133 -7.89 -3.80 -0.62
C CYS A 133 -7.52 -3.07 -1.92
N HIS A 134 -7.10 -3.86 -2.91
CA HIS A 134 -6.80 -3.40 -4.26
C HIS A 134 -7.84 -3.91 -5.26
N PHE A 135 -8.20 -3.06 -6.21
CA PHE A 135 -9.28 -3.33 -7.15
C PHE A 135 -8.79 -3.29 -8.60
N PHE A 136 -9.26 -4.26 -9.37
CA PHE A 136 -8.92 -4.48 -10.76
C PHE A 136 -10.19 -4.74 -11.56
N VAL A 137 -10.15 -4.42 -12.84
CA VAL A 137 -11.24 -4.67 -13.78
C VAL A 137 -10.72 -5.45 -14.98
N LYS A 138 -11.46 -6.47 -15.42
CA LYS A 138 -11.10 -7.25 -16.61
C LYS A 138 -12.28 -7.25 -17.58
N ILE A 139 -12.05 -6.76 -18.80
CA ILE A 139 -13.06 -6.70 -19.84
C ILE A 139 -13.13 -8.08 -20.50
N GLY A 140 -14.30 -8.72 -20.46
CA GLY A 140 -14.54 -10.05 -21.00
C GLY A 140 -15.26 -11.00 -20.03
N SER A 141 -15.37 -12.26 -20.43
CA SER A 141 -15.96 -13.31 -19.58
C SER A 141 -14.96 -13.81 -18.53
N ALA A 142 -15.48 -14.14 -17.34
CA ALA A 142 -14.72 -14.80 -16.28
C ALA A 142 -14.55 -16.31 -16.51
N ASP A 143 -15.25 -16.91 -17.47
CA ASP A 143 -15.38 -18.37 -17.58
C ASP A 143 -14.02 -19.10 -17.70
N SER A 144 -13.10 -18.56 -18.51
CA SER A 144 -11.75 -19.15 -18.66
C SER A 144 -10.97 -19.13 -17.34
N ASP A 145 -11.03 -18.03 -16.60
CA ASP A 145 -10.30 -17.86 -15.36
C ASP A 145 -10.92 -18.67 -14.22
N LEU A 146 -12.26 -18.74 -14.17
CA LEU A 146 -13.01 -19.58 -13.25
C LEU A 146 -12.76 -21.07 -13.49
N LEU A 147 -12.66 -21.49 -14.77
CA LEU A 147 -12.31 -22.85 -15.15
C LEU A 147 -10.89 -23.19 -14.65
N ALA A 148 -9.92 -22.29 -14.85
CA ALA A 148 -8.55 -22.49 -14.38
C ALA A 148 -8.44 -22.55 -12.83
N LEU A 149 -9.27 -21.77 -12.13
CA LEU A 149 -9.39 -21.83 -10.67
C LEU A 149 -10.10 -23.11 -10.18
N GLY A 150 -10.82 -23.79 -11.07
CA GLY A 150 -11.70 -24.90 -10.73
C GLY A 150 -12.78 -24.46 -9.72
N LEU A 151 -13.35 -23.28 -9.92
CA LEU A 151 -14.32 -22.66 -9.02
C LEU A 151 -15.40 -21.93 -9.82
N THR A 152 -16.67 -22.24 -9.57
CA THR A 152 -17.81 -21.64 -10.30
C THR A 152 -18.54 -20.58 -9.49
N ASN A 153 -18.57 -20.70 -8.16
CA ASN A 153 -19.12 -19.73 -7.20
C ASN A 153 -18.61 -20.06 -5.79
N GLY A 154 -18.69 -19.11 -4.86
CA GLY A 154 -18.36 -19.34 -3.45
C GLY A 154 -16.85 -19.19 -3.15
N ARG A 155 -16.38 -19.87 -2.11
CA ARG A 155 -15.00 -19.72 -1.59
C ARG A 155 -14.20 -21.01 -1.71
N LYS A 156 -12.90 -20.89 -1.99
CA LYS A 156 -11.93 -21.99 -2.03
C LYS A 156 -10.60 -21.51 -1.46
N ALA A 157 -10.00 -22.28 -0.56
CA ALA A 157 -8.63 -22.06 -0.16
C ALA A 157 -7.69 -22.78 -1.15
N LEU A 158 -6.68 -22.08 -1.64
CA LEU A 158 -5.57 -22.64 -2.39
C LEU A 158 -4.60 -23.35 -1.42
N GLU A 159 -3.72 -24.22 -1.93
CA GLU A 159 -2.74 -24.95 -1.12
C GLU A 159 -1.74 -24.00 -0.45
N SER A 160 -1.44 -22.89 -1.13
CA SER A 160 -0.67 -21.75 -0.61
C SER A 160 -1.33 -20.99 0.56
N GLY A 161 -2.57 -21.33 0.94
CA GLY A 161 -3.33 -20.66 2.00
C GLY A 161 -4.03 -19.38 1.57
N ILE A 162 -3.97 -19.04 0.27
CA ILE A 162 -4.70 -17.91 -0.31
C ILE A 162 -6.18 -18.30 -0.45
N ASN A 163 -7.08 -17.49 0.11
CA ASN A 163 -8.52 -17.68 -0.08
C ASN A 163 -8.98 -17.02 -1.38
N VAL A 164 -9.66 -17.77 -2.22
CA VAL A 164 -10.30 -17.28 -3.44
C VAL A 164 -11.80 -17.25 -3.23
N THR A 165 -12.43 -16.11 -3.45
CA THR A 165 -13.89 -15.95 -3.37
C THR A 165 -14.43 -15.47 -4.70
N VAL A 166 -15.42 -16.15 -5.24
CA VAL A 166 -16.15 -15.77 -6.44
C VAL A 166 -17.54 -15.31 -6.01
N SER A 167 -17.93 -14.11 -6.43
CA SER A 167 -19.22 -13.51 -6.09
C SER A 167 -19.83 -12.78 -7.27
N GLY A 168 -21.11 -12.43 -7.14
CA GLY A 168 -21.76 -11.47 -8.02
C GLY A 168 -22.28 -12.00 -9.35
N ARG A 169 -22.19 -13.32 -9.66
CA ARG A 169 -22.67 -13.96 -10.91
C ARG A 169 -24.10 -13.55 -11.27
N SER A 170 -24.22 -12.44 -11.98
CA SER A 170 -25.46 -11.79 -12.39
C SER A 170 -25.19 -10.99 -13.66
N ARG A 171 -26.22 -10.34 -14.20
CA ARG A 171 -26.05 -9.42 -15.35
C ARG A 171 -25.07 -8.27 -15.09
N ARG A 172 -24.72 -7.99 -13.81
CA ARG A 172 -23.85 -6.88 -13.40
C ARG A 172 -22.36 -7.25 -13.32
N GLY A 173 -21.99 -8.48 -13.68
CA GLY A 173 -20.59 -8.95 -13.73
C GLY A 173 -20.29 -10.11 -12.79
N VAL A 174 -19.02 -10.46 -12.68
CA VAL A 174 -18.48 -11.46 -11.73
C VAL A 174 -17.31 -10.83 -11.00
N THR A 175 -17.15 -11.11 -9.71
CA THR A 175 -15.99 -10.64 -8.95
C THR A 175 -15.22 -11.83 -8.41
N VAL A 176 -13.93 -11.89 -8.71
CA VAL A 176 -12.97 -12.85 -8.17
C VAL A 176 -12.06 -12.13 -7.18
N GLU A 177 -12.01 -12.58 -5.94
CA GLU A 177 -11.21 -11.98 -4.88
C GLU A 177 -10.17 -12.98 -4.36
N PHE A 178 -8.90 -12.58 -4.35
CA PHE A 178 -7.81 -13.28 -3.66
C PHE A 178 -7.53 -12.60 -2.33
N ARG A 179 -7.54 -13.36 -1.24
CA ARG A 179 -7.40 -12.82 0.11
C ARG A 179 -6.41 -13.62 0.96
N VAL A 180 -5.52 -12.89 1.60
CA VAL A 180 -4.70 -13.30 2.75
C VAL A 180 -4.99 -12.36 3.92
N PRO A 181 -4.57 -12.63 5.17
CA PRO A 181 -5.03 -11.86 6.34
C PRO A 181 -4.89 -10.33 6.24
N ALA A 182 -3.85 -9.81 5.58
CA ALA A 182 -3.62 -8.37 5.47
C ALA A 182 -3.90 -7.77 4.08
N LEU A 183 -4.17 -8.59 3.06
CA LEU A 183 -4.23 -8.14 1.67
C LEU A 183 -5.39 -8.80 0.91
N SER A 184 -6.14 -8.00 0.15
CA SER A 184 -7.19 -8.44 -0.75
C SER A 184 -7.00 -7.86 -2.15
N LEU A 185 -6.98 -8.72 -3.17
CA LEU A 185 -6.98 -8.33 -4.58
C LEU A 185 -8.30 -8.74 -5.22
N SER A 186 -9.10 -7.77 -5.66
CA SER A 186 -10.43 -7.99 -6.21
C SER A 186 -10.47 -7.66 -7.70
N VAL A 187 -10.85 -8.63 -8.53
CA VAL A 187 -10.97 -8.49 -9.99
C VAL A 187 -12.44 -8.56 -10.37
N ARG A 188 -12.98 -7.45 -10.88
CA ARG A 188 -14.34 -7.39 -11.44
C ARG A 188 -14.33 -7.60 -12.94
N TYR A 189 -15.17 -8.50 -13.41
CA TYR A 189 -15.39 -8.80 -14.83
C TYR A 189 -16.61 -8.09 -15.34
N GLY A 190 -16.51 -7.53 -16.55
CA GLY A 190 -17.65 -6.96 -17.29
C GLY A 190 -17.42 -7.03 -18.79
N LEU A 191 -18.52 -7.09 -19.55
CA LEU A 191 -18.48 -7.22 -21.01
C LEU A 191 -18.42 -5.86 -21.72
N ALA A 192 -18.95 -4.82 -21.08
CA ALA A 192 -19.02 -3.48 -21.64
C ALA A 192 -17.71 -2.71 -21.41
N SER A 193 -17.43 -1.73 -22.27
CA SER A 193 -16.21 -0.93 -22.22
C SER A 193 -16.18 0.10 -21.08
N ASP A 194 -17.35 0.46 -20.56
CA ASP A 194 -17.57 1.41 -19.45
C ASP A 194 -17.43 0.78 -18.05
N VAL A 195 -17.25 -0.54 -17.97
CA VAL A 195 -17.10 -1.29 -16.69
C VAL A 195 -16.04 -0.69 -15.77
N LEU A 196 -14.98 -0.09 -16.34
CA LEU A 196 -13.92 0.55 -15.58
C LEU A 196 -14.43 1.79 -14.83
N ASP A 197 -15.17 2.65 -15.52
CA ASP A 197 -15.72 3.88 -14.95
C ASP A 197 -16.86 3.56 -13.98
N GLU A 198 -17.71 2.59 -14.31
CA GLU A 198 -18.75 2.10 -13.41
C GLU A 198 -18.16 1.56 -12.10
N GLU A 199 -17.11 0.75 -12.18
CA GLU A 199 -16.49 0.18 -10.99
C GLU A 199 -15.78 1.24 -10.16
N ARG A 200 -15.09 2.19 -10.79
CA ARG A 200 -14.48 3.33 -10.10
C ARG A 200 -15.55 4.16 -9.37
N ALA A 201 -16.65 4.50 -10.04
CA ALA A 201 -17.76 5.23 -9.43
C ALA A 201 -18.37 4.46 -8.24
N ARG A 202 -18.57 3.15 -8.39
CA ARG A 202 -19.07 2.28 -7.32
C ARG A 202 -18.14 2.28 -6.11
N LEU A 203 -16.83 2.14 -6.31
CA LEU A 203 -15.85 2.10 -5.23
C LEU A 203 -15.76 3.43 -4.47
N LEU A 204 -15.81 4.55 -5.21
CA LEU A 204 -15.84 5.89 -4.60
C LEU A 204 -17.12 6.11 -3.79
N GLU A 205 -18.28 5.68 -4.29
CA GLU A 205 -19.54 5.79 -3.54
C GLU A 205 -19.51 4.93 -2.27
N LEU A 206 -18.98 3.70 -2.33
CA LEU A 206 -18.79 2.87 -1.14
C LEU A 206 -17.82 3.50 -0.15
N ALA A 207 -16.73 4.14 -0.64
CA ALA A 207 -15.79 4.86 0.22
C ALA A 207 -16.45 6.07 0.88
N ARG A 208 -17.26 6.84 0.14
CA ARG A 208 -18.04 7.95 0.66
C ARG A 208 -19.02 7.50 1.74
N GLN A 209 -19.73 6.39 1.52
CA GLN A 209 -20.65 5.82 2.51
C GLN A 209 -19.92 5.42 3.79
N ARG A 210 -18.78 4.73 3.68
CA ARG A 210 -17.93 4.38 4.84
C ARG A 210 -17.43 5.62 5.58
N ALA A 211 -16.97 6.64 4.86
CA ALA A 211 -16.50 7.88 5.45
C ALA A 211 -17.61 8.61 6.22
N LEU A 212 -18.82 8.70 5.64
CA LEU A 212 -19.96 9.32 6.29
C LEU A 212 -20.42 8.53 7.52
N LEU A 213 -20.55 7.21 7.40
CA LEU A 213 -20.92 6.37 8.54
C LEU A 213 -19.89 6.50 9.68
N GLY A 214 -18.60 6.45 9.36
CA GLY A 214 -17.54 6.62 10.34
C GLY A 214 -17.52 8.01 10.97
N ALA A 215 -17.83 9.06 10.20
CA ALA A 215 -17.94 10.42 10.72
C ALA A 215 -19.12 10.56 11.68
N TRP A 216 -20.30 10.04 11.31
CA TRP A 216 -21.49 10.07 12.16
C TRP A 216 -21.30 9.29 13.45
N VAL A 217 -20.70 8.10 13.40
CA VAL A 217 -20.41 7.30 14.61
C VAL A 217 -19.48 8.06 15.55
N ARG A 218 -18.43 8.73 15.03
CA ARG A 218 -17.53 9.55 15.85
C ARG A 218 -18.24 10.77 16.44
N GLU A 219 -19.10 11.41 15.67
CA GLU A 219 -19.84 12.60 16.12
C GLU A 219 -20.86 12.23 17.21
N GLN A 220 -21.59 11.12 17.02
CA GLN A 220 -22.50 10.58 18.03
C GLN A 220 -21.75 10.21 19.32
N GLN A 221 -20.56 9.59 19.21
CA GLN A 221 -19.73 9.28 20.37
C GLN A 221 -19.25 10.55 21.10
N ARG A 222 -18.87 11.61 20.37
CA ARG A 222 -18.51 12.89 20.99
C ARG A 222 -19.69 13.50 21.74
N ALA A 223 -20.89 13.46 21.17
CA ALA A 223 -22.10 13.93 21.81
C ALA A 223 -22.41 13.14 23.10
N GLN A 224 -22.24 11.81 23.08
CA GLN A 224 -22.37 10.94 24.26
C GLN A 224 -21.34 11.27 25.34
N ASP A 225 -20.08 11.50 24.94
CA ASP A 225 -18.97 11.84 25.83
C ASP A 225 -19.02 13.30 26.33
N ASN A 226 -20.00 14.09 25.89
CA ASN A 226 -20.09 15.54 26.11
C ASN A 226 -18.82 16.31 25.69
N LYS A 227 -18.16 15.84 24.62
CA LYS A 227 -17.02 16.52 24.00
C LYS A 227 -17.51 17.48 22.92
N GLU A 228 -16.67 18.47 22.59
CA GLU A 228 -16.95 19.40 21.49
C GLU A 228 -17.03 18.64 20.16
N GLY A 229 -18.12 18.88 19.42
CA GLY A 229 -18.39 18.27 18.13
C GLY A 229 -17.49 18.83 17.02
N SER A 230 -17.56 18.24 15.83
CA SER A 230 -16.96 18.84 14.62
C SER A 230 -17.70 20.11 14.18
N ARG A 231 -18.96 20.28 14.62
CA ARG A 231 -19.80 21.45 14.42
C ARG A 231 -20.48 21.83 15.75
N LEU A 232 -20.86 23.09 15.88
CA LEU A 232 -21.75 23.55 16.94
C LEU A 232 -23.17 23.01 16.71
N TRP A 233 -23.59 22.09 17.56
CA TRP A 233 -24.95 21.53 17.59
C TRP A 233 -25.82 22.30 18.58
N THR A 234 -27.04 22.62 18.18
CA THR A 234 -28.07 23.04 19.14
C THR A 234 -28.48 21.86 20.03
N GLU A 235 -29.09 22.14 21.18
CA GLU A 235 -29.53 21.07 22.09
C GLU A 235 -30.52 20.09 21.41
N GLY A 236 -31.44 20.60 20.58
CA GLY A 236 -32.36 19.77 19.81
C GLY A 236 -31.66 18.85 18.81
N GLU A 237 -30.68 19.38 18.06
CA GLU A 237 -29.88 18.58 17.11
C GLU A 237 -29.01 17.56 17.84
N LYS A 238 -28.47 17.90 19.02
CA LYS A 238 -27.70 16.97 19.86
C LYS A 238 -28.57 15.79 20.31
N GLN A 239 -29.81 16.05 20.76
CA GLN A 239 -30.75 14.98 21.13
C GLN A 239 -31.16 14.12 19.93
N GLN A 240 -31.33 14.72 18.75
CA GLN A 240 -31.58 13.99 17.51
C GLN A 240 -30.39 13.09 17.11
N LEU A 241 -29.17 13.61 17.20
CA LEU A 241 -27.95 12.86 16.92
C LEU A 241 -27.79 11.66 17.88
N LEU A 242 -28.08 11.86 19.17
CA LEU A 242 -28.02 10.79 20.17
C LEU A 242 -29.06 9.68 19.90
N SER A 243 -30.26 10.05 19.47
CA SER A 243 -31.36 9.11 19.23
C SER A 243 -31.29 8.40 17.88
N THR A 244 -30.96 9.11 16.80
CA THR A 244 -31.02 8.58 15.42
C THR A 244 -29.65 8.35 14.79
N GLY A 245 -28.59 8.90 15.37
CA GLY A 245 -27.21 8.79 14.89
C GLY A 245 -26.88 9.67 13.69
N LYS A 246 -27.78 10.59 13.28
CA LYS A 246 -27.62 11.51 12.15
C LYS A 246 -28.35 12.83 12.36
#